data_AF-A0A661QPP1-F1
#
_entry.id   AF-A0A661QPP1-F1
#
_cell.length_a   1.000
_cell.length_b   1.000
_cell.length_c   1.000
_cell.angle_alpha   90.00
_cell.angle_beta   90.00
_cell.angle_gamma   90.00
#
_symmetry.space_group_name_H-M   'P 1'
#
loop_
_entity.id
_entity.type
_entity.pdbx_description
1 polymer ?
#
loop_
_entity_poly.entity_id
_entity_poly.type
_entity_poly.pdbx_seq_one_letter_code
_entity_poly.pdbx_strand_id
1 'polypeptide(L)'
;GGINTVRGFEFEDISPKDPVTGDAIGGTKMMVYNFEYRFPLIKNMGVTGLVFFDMGNVFCDDENVTLSGIKKSMGAGIRWYSPLGPLRLEYGKVISPEDDEPSGNWDFTIGGIF
;
A
#
# COMPACT_ATOMS: atom_id res chain seq x y z
N GLY A 1 -4.95 3.60 0.60
CA GLY A 1 -3.65 2.91 0.73
C GLY A 1 -3.80 1.70 1.61
N GLY A 2 -2.69 1.26 2.21
CA GLY A 2 -2.62 0.16 3.17
C GLY A 2 -2.03 -1.14 2.60
N ILE A 3 -1.81 -2.10 3.49
CA ILE A 3 -1.04 -3.33 3.27
C ILE A 3 -1.43 -4.22 2.07
N ASN A 4 -2.65 -4.07 1.55
CA ASN A 4 -3.19 -4.86 0.43
C ASN A 4 -3.37 -4.04 -0.87
N THR A 5 -3.05 -2.75 -0.86
CA THR A 5 -3.11 -1.89 -2.05
C THR A 5 -1.77 -1.18 -2.25
N VAL A 6 -1.66 0.09 -1.89
CA VAL A 6 -0.42 0.87 -1.96
C VAL A 6 0.12 1.02 -0.54
N ARG A 7 1.13 0.23 -0.20
CA ARG A 7 1.76 0.22 1.13
C ARG A 7 2.45 1.53 1.44
N GLY A 8 2.59 1.88 2.72
CA GLY A 8 3.19 3.15 3.15
C GLY A 8 2.24 4.35 3.14
N PHE A 9 1.10 4.27 2.44
CA PHE A 9 -0.05 5.14 2.64
C PHE A 9 -0.99 4.51 3.67
N GLU A 10 -1.69 5.32 4.45
CA GLU A 10 -2.70 4.81 5.38
C GLU A 10 -3.94 4.29 4.62
N PHE A 11 -4.84 3.65 5.37
CA PHE A 11 -6.12 3.22 4.83
C PHE A 11 -6.89 4.45 4.34
N GLU A 12 -7.49 4.36 3.14
CA GLU A 12 -8.24 5.46 2.50
C GLU A 12 -7.47 6.76 2.17
N ASP A 13 -6.16 6.87 2.45
CA ASP A 13 -5.35 8.05 2.10
C ASP A 13 -5.37 8.42 0.60
N ILE A 14 -5.39 7.40 -0.26
CA ILE A 14 -5.43 7.57 -1.71
C ILE A 14 -6.91 7.59 -2.12
N SER A 15 -7.48 8.78 -2.10
CA SER A 15 -8.91 9.00 -2.32
C SER A 15 -9.15 10.40 -2.88
N PRO A 16 -10.09 10.58 -3.83
CA PRO A 16 -10.62 11.89 -4.17
C PRO A 16 -11.10 12.61 -2.92
N LYS A 17 -10.86 13.91 -2.85
CA LYS A 17 -11.24 14.76 -1.72
C LYS A 17 -12.30 15.77 -2.16
N ASP A 18 -13.26 16.03 -1.29
CA ASP A 18 -14.23 17.09 -1.50
C ASP A 18 -13.50 18.45 -1.49
N PRO A 19 -13.69 19.31 -2.50
CA PRO A 19 -12.92 20.54 -2.66
C PRO A 19 -13.28 21.63 -1.63
N VAL A 20 -14.39 21.49 -0.90
CA VAL A 20 -14.85 22.46 0.10
C VAL A 20 -14.41 22.07 1.50
N THR A 21 -14.53 20.78 1.82
CA THR A 21 -14.28 20.23 3.17
C THR A 21 -12.89 19.61 3.31
N GLY A 22 -12.29 19.13 2.21
CA GLY A 22 -11.04 18.37 2.23
C GLY A 22 -11.22 16.90 2.64
N ASP A 23 -12.45 16.47 2.91
CA ASP A 23 -12.76 15.11 3.35
C ASP A 23 -12.56 14.11 2.20
N ALA A 24 -12.05 12.92 2.51
CA ALA A 24 -11.95 11.82 1.57
C ALA A 24 -13.37 11.32 1.22
N ILE A 25 -13.75 11.41 -0.06
CA ILE A 25 -15.09 11.01 -0.55
C ILE A 25 -15.10 9.66 -1.26
N GLY A 26 -13.93 9.09 -1.53
CA GLY A 26 -13.80 7.84 -2.28
C GLY A 26 -14.03 8.04 -3.77
N GLY A 27 -13.98 6.95 -4.52
CA GLY A 27 -14.22 6.98 -5.96
C GLY A 27 -14.80 5.66 -6.45
N THR A 28 -15.32 5.68 -7.68
CA THR A 28 -15.97 4.53 -8.31
C THR A 28 -15.01 3.69 -9.15
N LYS A 29 -13.83 4.22 -9.46
CA LYS A 29 -12.77 3.55 -10.22
C LYS A 29 -11.49 3.53 -9.40
N MET A 30 -10.81 2.38 -9.40
CA MET A 30 -9.53 2.20 -8.74
C MET A 30 -8.56 1.49 -9.68
N MET A 31 -7.30 1.91 -9.64
CA MET A 31 -6.20 1.25 -10.35
C MET A 31 -5.06 1.04 -9.37
N VAL A 32 -4.55 -0.20 -9.30
CA VAL A 32 -3.44 -0.59 -8.41
C VAL A 32 -2.47 -1.48 -9.17
N TYR A 33 -1.17 -1.20 -9.00
CA TYR A 33 -0.07 -2.01 -9.50
C TYR A 33 0.90 -2.30 -8.35
N ASN A 34 1.18 -3.59 -8.13
CA ASN A 34 2.11 -4.03 -7.10
C ASN A 34 3.23 -4.86 -7.74
N PHE A 35 4.46 -4.37 -7.64
CA PHE A 35 5.65 -5.11 -8.03
C PHE A 35 6.37 -5.57 -6.78
N GLU A 36 6.57 -6.89 -6.64
CA GLU A 36 7.16 -7.47 -5.44
C GLU A 36 8.24 -8.48 -5.81
N TYR A 37 9.41 -8.33 -5.20
CA TYR A 37 10.46 -9.33 -5.22
C TYR A 37 10.61 -9.97 -3.85
N ARG A 38 10.37 -11.28 -3.78
CA ARG A 38 10.44 -12.07 -2.56
C ARG A 38 11.68 -12.96 -2.57
N PHE A 39 12.35 -13.05 -1.44
CA PHE A 39 13.52 -13.89 -1.26
C PHE A 39 13.50 -14.57 0.11
N PRO A 40 14.00 -15.81 0.22
CA PRO A 40 14.04 -16.51 1.49
C PRO A 40 15.06 -15.86 2.42
N LEU A 41 14.66 -15.56 3.65
CA LEU A 41 15.58 -15.15 4.72
C LEU A 41 15.98 -16.36 5.56
N ILE A 42 14.99 -17.13 6.04
CA ILE A 42 15.19 -18.33 6.86
C ILE A 42 14.23 -19.41 6.36
N LYS A 43 14.68 -20.23 5.40
CA LYS A 43 13.83 -21.21 4.68
C LYS A 43 13.16 -22.22 5.62
N ASN A 44 13.92 -22.75 6.59
CA ASN A 44 13.44 -23.75 7.54
C ASN A 44 12.40 -23.20 8.54
N MET A 45 12.31 -21.87 8.70
CA MET A 45 11.34 -21.22 9.60
C MET A 45 10.20 -20.52 8.84
N GLY A 46 10.16 -20.63 7.51
CA GLY A 46 9.15 -19.95 6.69
C GLY A 46 9.25 -18.42 6.69
N VAL A 47 10.43 -17.86 6.99
CA VAL A 47 10.65 -16.41 7.01
C VAL A 47 11.12 -15.96 5.62
N THR A 48 10.35 -15.06 5.02
CA THR A 48 10.56 -14.49 3.69
C THR A 48 10.78 -12.99 3.80
N GLY A 49 11.85 -12.49 3.19
CA GLY A 49 12.06 -11.07 2.97
C GLY A 49 11.44 -10.64 1.66
N LEU A 50 11.04 -9.38 1.56
CA LEU A 50 10.56 -8.80 0.33
C LEU A 50 10.99 -7.34 0.17
N VAL A 51 11.11 -6.92 -1.08
CA VAL A 51 11.13 -5.52 -1.48
C VAL A 51 10.00 -5.30 -2.48
N PHE A 52 9.43 -4.11 -2.49
CA PHE A 52 8.30 -3.80 -3.34
C PHE A 52 8.33 -2.38 -3.88
N PHE A 53 7.57 -2.20 -4.94
CA PHE A 53 7.20 -0.92 -5.52
C PHE A 53 5.71 -0.97 -5.85
N ASP A 54 4.94 -0.09 -5.23
CA ASP A 54 3.50 -0.01 -5.40
C ASP A 54 3.12 1.31 -6.08
N MET A 55 2.06 1.25 -6.88
CA MET A 55 1.46 2.41 -7.50
C MET A 55 -0.06 2.27 -7.47
N GLY A 56 -0.77 3.36 -7.30
CA GLY A 56 -2.22 3.32 -7.44
C GLY A 56 -2.87 4.69 -7.39
N ASN A 57 -4.13 4.72 -7.80
CA ASN A 57 -4.97 5.90 -7.67
C ASN A 57 -6.46 5.51 -7.66
N VAL A 58 -7.29 6.42 -7.18
CA VAL A 58 -8.75 6.31 -7.13
C VAL A 58 -9.35 7.50 -7.87
N PHE A 59 -10.42 7.27 -8.64
CA PHE A 59 -11.04 8.26 -9.53
C PHE A 59 -12.57 8.25 -9.38
N CYS A 60 -13.19 9.42 -9.55
CA CYS A 60 -14.64 9.60 -9.63
C CYS A 60 -15.21 9.13 -10.98
N ASP A 61 -16.53 8.94 -11.06
CA ASP A 61 -17.20 8.38 -12.25
C ASP A 61 -17.02 9.24 -13.50
N ASP A 62 -16.98 10.56 -13.33
CA ASP A 62 -16.78 11.58 -14.35
C ASP A 62 -15.32 11.79 -14.77
N GLU A 63 -14.36 11.20 -14.07
CA GLU A 63 -12.92 11.32 -14.37
C GLU A 63 -12.40 10.23 -15.30
N ASN A 64 -11.43 10.55 -16.16
CA ASN A 64 -10.75 9.52 -16.95
C ASN A 64 -9.62 8.87 -16.13
N VAL A 65 -9.51 7.53 -16.19
CA VAL A 65 -8.37 6.82 -15.60
C VAL A 65 -7.10 7.25 -16.31
N THR A 66 -6.13 7.77 -15.55
CA THR A 66 -4.86 8.30 -16.06
C THR A 66 -3.69 7.87 -15.20
N LEU A 67 -2.49 7.86 -15.79
CA LEU A 67 -1.23 7.65 -15.06
C LEU A 67 -0.70 8.95 -14.43
N SER A 68 -1.27 10.11 -14.79
CA SER A 68 -0.94 11.38 -14.16
C SER A 68 -1.41 11.41 -12.72
N GLY A 69 -0.60 11.95 -11.80
CA GLY A 69 -0.95 12.02 -10.38
C GLY A 69 -1.00 10.68 -9.65
N ILE A 70 -0.49 9.60 -10.25
CA ILE A 70 -0.47 8.28 -9.61
C ILE A 70 0.39 8.31 -8.34
N LYS A 71 -0.19 7.85 -7.24
CA LYS A 71 0.49 7.73 -5.95
C LYS A 71 1.40 6.52 -5.98
N LYS A 72 2.60 6.66 -5.41
CA LYS A 72 3.67 5.67 -5.53
C LYS A 72 4.36 5.48 -4.20
N SER A 73 4.76 4.25 -3.93
CA SER A 73 5.62 3.94 -2.79
C SER A 73 6.60 2.84 -3.13
N MET A 74 7.68 2.79 -2.37
CA MET A 74 8.60 1.66 -2.38
C MET A 74 8.92 1.25 -0.96
N GLY A 75 9.26 -0.01 -0.76
CA GLY A 75 9.50 -0.48 0.59
C GLY A 75 10.07 -1.86 0.68
N ALA A 76 10.14 -2.33 1.91
CA ALA A 76 10.64 -3.64 2.25
C ALA A 76 9.85 -4.22 3.42
N GLY A 77 9.91 -5.53 3.56
CA GLY A 77 9.20 -6.19 4.64
C GLY A 77 9.65 -7.61 4.89
N ILE A 78 9.08 -8.17 5.94
CA ILE A 78 9.27 -9.54 6.37
C ILE A 78 7.89 -10.19 6.48
N ARG A 79 7.78 -11.39 5.92
CA ARG A 79 6.64 -12.28 6.11
C ARG A 79 7.08 -13.54 6.81
N TRP A 80 6.33 -13.97 7.81
CA TRP A 80 6.62 -15.19 8.54
C TRP A 80 5.37 -16.07 8.61
N TYR A 81 5.47 -17.27 8.04
CA TYR A 81 4.48 -18.32 8.23
C TYR A 81 4.76 -19.02 9.57
N SER A 82 4.32 -18.39 10.66
CA SER A 82 4.51 -18.91 12.01
C SER A 82 3.54 -20.06 12.33
N PRO A 83 3.81 -20.88 13.37
CA PRO A 83 2.86 -21.88 13.84
C PRO A 83 1.49 -21.33 14.26
N LEU A 84 1.40 -20.04 14.58
CA LEU A 84 0.16 -19.35 14.99
C LEU A 84 -0.57 -18.69 13.82
N GLY A 85 0.01 -18.71 12.62
CA GLY A 85 -0.54 -18.08 11.42
C GLY A 85 0.45 -17.18 10.68
N PRO A 86 0.05 -16.65 9.51
CA PRO A 86 0.87 -15.73 8.73
C PRO A 86 0.98 -14.36 9.42
N LEU A 87 2.20 -13.86 9.47
CA LEU A 87 2.56 -12.54 9.97
C LEU A 87 3.17 -11.73 8.83
N ARG A 88 2.80 -10.46 8.70
CA ARG A 88 3.40 -9.52 7.75
C ARG A 88 3.81 -8.26 8.51
N LEU A 89 5.04 -7.82 8.32
CA LEU A 89 5.54 -6.52 8.76
C LEU A 89 6.24 -5.87 7.58
N GLU A 90 5.69 -4.77 7.09
CA GLU A 90 6.12 -4.13 5.85
C GLU A 90 6.21 -2.62 6.10
N TYR A 91 7.31 -1.98 5.69
CA TYR A 91 7.45 -0.53 5.71
C TYR A 91 7.44 -0.01 4.29
N GLY A 92 6.55 0.93 4.01
CA GLY A 92 6.48 1.65 2.74
C GLY A 92 6.90 3.11 2.90
N LYS A 93 7.77 3.58 2.01
CA LYS A 93 8.13 4.99 1.84
C LYS A 93 7.34 5.57 0.67
N VAL A 94 6.59 6.65 0.93
CA VAL A 94 5.87 7.37 -0.13
C VAL A 94 6.88 8.16 -0.98
N ILE A 95 6.71 8.05 -2.30
CA ILE A 95 7.56 8.73 -3.28
C ILE A 95 6.89 10.05 -3.64
N SER A 96 7.54 11.15 -3.31
CA SER A 96 7.04 12.52 -3.54
C SER A 96 5.68 12.75 -2.85
N PRO A 97 5.61 12.63 -1.52
CA PRO A 97 4.38 12.91 -0.77
C PRO A 97 3.94 14.36 -0.96
N GLU A 98 2.63 14.57 -1.04
CA GLU A 98 1.99 15.88 -0.92
C GLU A 98 1.98 16.34 0.56
N ASP A 99 1.66 17.62 0.79
CA ASP A 99 1.76 18.25 2.12
C ASP A 99 0.86 17.58 3.18
N ASP A 100 -0.21 16.94 2.74
CA ASP A 100 -1.19 16.24 3.56
C ASP A 100 -1.04 14.70 3.53
N GLU A 101 0.06 14.20 2.97
CA GLU A 101 0.34 12.77 2.87
C GLU A 101 1.47 12.33 3.82
N PRO A 102 1.40 11.10 4.36
CA PRO A 102 2.48 10.58 5.16
C PRO A 102 3.73 10.40 4.32
N SER A 103 4.90 10.67 4.90
CA SER A 103 6.16 10.40 4.21
C SER A 103 6.44 8.90 4.05
N GLY A 104 5.69 8.04 4.75
CA GLY A 104 5.80 6.58 4.80
C GLY A 104 5.06 6.02 6.03
N ASN A 105 4.78 4.72 6.02
CA ASN A 105 4.02 4.06 7.08
C ASN A 105 4.49 2.61 7.30
N TRP A 106 4.28 2.11 8.52
CA TRP A 106 4.43 0.70 8.87
C TRP A 106 3.08 -0.01 8.78
N ASP A 107 3.05 -1.08 8.00
CA ASP A 107 1.91 -1.97 7.84
C ASP A 107 2.18 -3.30 8.56
N PHE A 108 1.22 -3.74 9.37
CA PHE A 108 1.32 -4.99 10.13
C PHE A 108 0.03 -5.80 10.09
N THR A 109 0.13 -7.12 9.91
CA THR A 109 -1.02 -8.04 10.03
C THR A 109 -0.65 -9.36 10.70
N ILE A 110 -1.58 -9.90 11.47
CA ILE A 110 -1.54 -11.25 12.05
C ILE A 110 -2.80 -12.00 11.61
N GLY A 111 -2.64 -13.20 11.06
CA GLY A 111 -3.76 -14.14 10.93
C GLY A 111 -4.87 -13.71 9.96
N GLY A 112 -4.57 -12.84 8.99
CA GLY A 112 -5.53 -12.43 7.97
C GLY A 112 -5.64 -13.46 6.84
N ILE A 113 -6.88 -13.89 6.56
CA ILE A 113 -7.28 -14.44 5.26
C ILE A 113 -7.62 -13.22 4.40
N PHE A 114 -7.03 -13.11 3.21
CA PHE A 114 -7.42 -12.12 2.20
C PHE A 114 -8.46 -12.75 1.28
#